data_AF-A0AAV4VKW4-F1
#
_entry.id   AF-A0AAV4VKW4-F1
#
_cell.length_a   1.000
_cell.length_b   1.000
_cell.length_c   1.000
_cell.angle_alpha   90.00
_cell.angle_beta   90.00
_cell.angle_gamma   90.00
#
_symmetry.space_group_name_H-M   'P 1'
#
loop_
_entity.id
_entity.type
_entity.pdbx_description
1 polymer ?
#
loop_
_entity_poly.entity_id
_entity_poly.type
_entity_poly.pdbx_seq_one_letter_code
_entity_poly.pdbx_strand_id
1 'polypeptide(L)'
;MDDSIDALLLGRDVVEYVLVDNEFHHPDFSSLPGSGYSKMLHFQYSHCIKFCVAKIISSNRGAFEFIYEDLDNDIKWKDPQGLAFYLMEAVPLYFPYGYTVVSFLSYCAVACSAVVHYYSTVERCAFISDVVANVIGTVLTGHMLTGEFFDRGGWKRLSEMSEIVEQNIDLQ
;
A
#
# COMPACT_ATOMS: atom_id res chain seq x y z
N MET A 1 -17.39 -6.33 -13.50
CA MET A 1 -15.97 -5.98 -13.28
C MET A 1 -15.51 -6.93 -12.19
N ASP A 2 -14.36 -7.56 -12.34
CA ASP A 2 -13.87 -8.54 -11.37
C ASP A 2 -13.21 -7.77 -10.22
N ASP A 3 -13.87 -7.69 -9.06
CA ASP A 3 -13.42 -6.91 -7.91
C ASP A 3 -12.01 -7.32 -7.43
N SER A 4 -11.58 -8.56 -7.72
CA SER A 4 -10.20 -9.01 -7.41
C SER A 4 -9.14 -8.34 -8.29
N ILE A 5 -9.46 -8.03 -9.54
CA ILE A 5 -8.59 -7.27 -10.43
C ILE A 5 -8.48 -5.84 -9.92
N ASP A 6 -9.60 -5.24 -9.49
CA ASP A 6 -9.63 -3.89 -8.93
C ASP A 6 -8.81 -3.78 -7.63
N ALA A 7 -8.79 -4.83 -6.79
CA ALA A 7 -7.93 -4.90 -5.62
C ALA A 7 -6.42 -4.90 -5.95
N LEU A 8 -6.01 -5.64 -6.98
CA LEU A 8 -4.63 -5.65 -7.45
C LEU A 8 -4.22 -4.31 -8.09
N LEU A 9 -5.13 -3.69 -8.84
CA LEU A 9 -4.91 -2.36 -9.40
C LEU A 9 -4.76 -1.31 -8.29
N LEU A 10 -5.59 -1.37 -7.24
CA LEU A 10 -5.43 -0.50 -6.07
C LEU A 10 -4.03 -0.64 -5.44
N GLY A 11 -3.57 -1.88 -5.22
CA GLY A 11 -2.26 -2.13 -4.62
C GLY A 11 -1.13 -1.45 -5.40
N ARG A 12 -1.19 -1.53 -6.74
CA ARG A 12 -0.24 -0.84 -7.63
C ARG A 12 -0.36 0.67 -7.55
N ASP A 13 -1.57 1.20 -7.67
CA ASP A 13 -1.84 2.64 -7.64
C ASP A 13 -1.34 3.30 -6.34
N VAL A 14 -1.51 2.62 -5.20
CA VAL A 14 -1.06 3.10 -3.90
C VAL A 14 0.47 3.13 -3.83
N VAL A 15 1.14 2.04 -4.20
CA VAL A 15 2.61 1.95 -4.15
C VAL A 15 3.26 2.93 -5.11
N GLU A 16 2.75 3.03 -6.35
CA GLU A 16 3.27 3.97 -7.35
C GLU A 16 3.14 5.41 -6.86
N TYR A 17 1.98 5.77 -6.29
CA TYR A 17 1.78 7.11 -5.77
C TYR A 17 2.72 7.43 -4.60
N VAL A 18 2.90 6.50 -3.66
CA VAL A 18 3.85 6.68 -2.53
C VAL A 18 5.27 6.88 -3.03
N LEU A 19 5.71 6.14 -4.06
CA LEU A 19 7.03 6.33 -4.66
C LEU A 19 7.18 7.72 -5.28
N VAL A 20 6.19 8.16 -6.05
CA VAL A 20 6.19 9.49 -6.69
C VAL A 20 6.18 10.61 -5.64
N ASP A 21 5.36 10.47 -4.60
CA ASP A 21 5.26 11.43 -3.50
C ASP A 21 6.58 11.58 -2.71
N ASN A 22 7.39 10.51 -2.67
CA ASN A 22 8.72 10.51 -2.05
C ASN A 22 9.87 10.77 -3.05
N GLU A 23 9.58 11.31 -4.23
CA GLU A 23 10.54 11.63 -5.29
C GLU A 23 11.38 10.44 -5.78
N PHE A 24 10.90 9.21 -5.59
CA PHE A 24 11.54 8.01 -6.11
C PHE A 24 11.12 7.73 -7.55
N HIS A 25 12.09 7.32 -8.36
CA HIS A 25 11.84 6.88 -9.74
C HIS A 25 11.92 5.37 -9.85
N HIS A 26 10.82 4.73 -10.22
CA HIS A 26 10.80 3.30 -10.47
C HIS A 26 11.10 3.01 -11.95
N PRO A 27 12.15 2.21 -12.27
CA PRO A 27 12.66 2.05 -13.62
C PRO A 27 11.62 1.50 -14.62
N ASP A 28 10.79 0.54 -14.21
CA ASP A 28 9.77 -0.06 -15.09
C ASP A 28 8.52 0.80 -15.35
N PHE A 29 8.31 1.89 -14.58
CA PHE A 29 7.23 2.84 -14.88
C PHE A 29 7.65 3.90 -15.92
N SER A 30 8.95 3.97 -16.26
CA SER A 30 9.52 5.00 -17.13
C SER A 30 9.94 4.53 -18.53
N SER A 31 10.00 3.21 -18.77
CA SER A 31 10.62 2.61 -19.98
C SER A 31 9.63 2.16 -21.07
N LEU A 32 8.33 2.41 -20.91
CA LEU A 32 7.35 2.13 -21.96
C LEU A 32 7.19 3.34 -22.90
N PRO A 33 7.42 3.18 -24.21
CA PRO A 33 7.37 4.29 -25.16
C PRO A 33 5.92 4.80 -25.26
N GLY A 34 5.74 6.02 -24.79
CA GLY A 34 4.44 6.64 -24.55
C GLY A 34 4.31 6.97 -23.07
N SER A 35 4.42 8.25 -22.76
CA SER A 35 3.91 8.89 -21.54
C SER A 35 2.38 8.78 -21.41
N GLY A 36 1.82 7.63 -21.80
CA GLY A 36 0.43 7.22 -21.83
C GLY A 36 0.04 6.28 -20.68
N TYR A 37 0.87 6.17 -19.64
CA TYR A 37 0.46 5.63 -18.34
C TYR A 37 -0.47 6.58 -17.57
N SER A 38 -0.61 7.83 -18.04
CA SER A 38 -1.70 8.76 -17.71
C SER A 38 -3.12 8.22 -18.05
N LYS A 39 -3.24 7.00 -18.59
CA LYS A 39 -4.50 6.28 -18.84
C LYS A 39 -4.52 4.85 -18.29
N MET A 40 -3.62 4.49 -17.36
CA MET A 40 -3.89 3.30 -16.54
C MET A 40 -5.10 3.64 -15.69
N LEU A 41 -6.23 3.04 -16.07
CA LEU A 41 -7.54 3.05 -15.41
C LEU A 41 -7.49 3.76 -14.07
N HIS A 42 -7.88 5.03 -14.03
CA HIS A 42 -8.23 5.67 -12.77
C HIS A 42 -9.35 4.82 -12.18
N PHE A 43 -8.97 3.86 -11.33
CA PHE A 43 -9.91 3.15 -10.51
C PHE A 43 -10.60 4.24 -9.70
N GLN A 44 -11.90 4.40 -9.89
CA GLN A 44 -12.63 5.61 -9.50
C GLN A 44 -12.49 5.96 -8.01
N TYR A 45 -12.11 4.98 -7.18
CA TYR A 45 -11.93 5.12 -5.73
C TYR A 45 -10.45 5.20 -5.30
N SER A 46 -9.48 4.95 -6.19
CA SER A 46 -8.05 4.89 -5.84
C SER A 46 -7.47 6.23 -5.39
N HIS A 47 -8.00 7.34 -5.90
CA HIS A 47 -7.44 8.67 -5.67
C HIS A 47 -7.40 9.02 -4.18
N CYS A 48 -8.52 8.97 -3.48
CA CYS A 48 -8.54 9.34 -2.07
C CYS A 48 -7.77 8.33 -1.19
N ILE A 49 -7.75 7.05 -1.60
CA ILE A 49 -7.05 5.99 -0.86
C ILE A 49 -5.54 6.21 -0.89
N LYS A 50 -4.96 6.41 -2.08
CA LYS A 50 -3.49 6.55 -2.22
C LYS A 50 -2.96 7.82 -1.56
N PHE A 51 -3.71 8.93 -1.64
CA PHE A 51 -3.38 10.17 -0.93
C PHE A 51 -3.43 9.97 0.58
N CYS A 52 -4.49 9.34 1.09
CA CYS A 52 -4.60 9.01 2.51
C CYS A 52 -3.43 8.14 3.00
N VAL A 53 -3.06 7.10 2.25
CA VAL A 53 -1.93 6.22 2.61
C VAL A 53 -0.62 7.00 2.62
N ALA A 54 -0.30 7.79 1.59
CA ALA A 54 0.91 8.61 1.55
C ALA A 54 0.97 9.58 2.74
N LYS A 55 -0.17 10.17 3.12
CA LYS A 55 -0.28 11.06 4.27
C LYS A 55 -0.08 10.36 5.61
N ILE A 56 -0.63 9.15 5.79
CA ILE A 56 -0.35 8.35 6.99
C ILE A 56 1.16 8.08 7.10
N ILE A 57 1.82 7.78 5.97
CA ILE A 57 3.27 7.56 5.91
C ILE A 57 4.03 8.82 6.34
N SER A 58 3.74 9.96 5.72
CA SER A 58 4.47 11.21 6.00
C SER A 58 4.29 11.68 7.45
N SER A 59 3.08 11.55 8.02
CA SER A 59 2.81 11.93 9.41
C SER A 59 3.41 10.98 10.46
N ASN A 60 3.74 9.73 10.08
CA ASN A 60 4.28 8.73 11.00
C ASN A 60 5.70 8.27 10.62
N ARG A 61 6.42 9.07 9.82
CA ARG A 61 7.71 8.69 9.22
C ARG A 61 8.71 8.14 10.23
N GLY A 62 8.91 8.81 11.37
CA GLY A 62 9.86 8.38 12.39
C GLY A 62 9.50 7.04 13.05
N ALA A 63 8.21 6.70 13.16
CA ALA A 63 7.79 5.39 13.67
C ALA A 63 8.07 4.27 12.65
N PHE A 64 7.90 4.55 11.36
CA PHE A 64 8.21 3.59 10.30
C PHE A 64 9.72 3.37 10.15
N GLU A 65 10.53 4.44 10.21
CA GLU A 65 11.99 4.33 10.19
C GLU A 65 12.49 3.41 11.32
N PHE A 66 11.99 3.59 12.54
CA PHE A 66 12.34 2.73 13.68
C PHE A 66 11.99 1.23 13.44
N ILE A 67 10.81 0.95 12.87
CA ILE A 67 10.39 -0.43 12.57
C ILE A 67 11.36 -1.10 11.59
N TYR A 68 11.82 -0.39 10.55
CA TYR A 68 12.66 -0.99 9.52
C TYR A 68 14.14 -1.00 9.85
N GLU A 69 14.63 -0.07 10.67
CA GLU A 69 15.99 -0.15 11.22
C GLU A 69 16.17 -1.43 12.05
N ASP A 70 15.15 -1.82 12.84
CA ASP A 70 15.17 -3.09 13.57
C ASP A 70 15.15 -4.30 12.63
N LEU A 71 14.43 -4.21 11.50
CA LEU A 71 14.30 -5.28 10.50
C LEU A 71 15.50 -5.41 9.55
N ASP A 72 16.33 -4.37 9.38
CA ASP A 72 17.49 -4.40 8.47
C ASP A 72 18.56 -5.43 8.87
N ASN A 73 18.52 -5.88 10.13
CA ASN A 73 19.34 -6.97 10.66
C ASN A 73 18.84 -8.37 10.25
N ASP A 74 17.63 -8.49 9.71
CA ASP A 74 17.07 -9.74 9.23
C ASP A 74 17.31 -9.92 7.72
N ILE A 75 18.08 -10.95 7.36
CA ILE A 75 18.43 -11.27 5.98
C ILE A 75 17.18 -11.60 5.13
N LYS A 76 16.15 -12.19 5.74
CA LYS A 76 14.92 -12.58 5.04
C LYS A 76 14.09 -11.39 4.57
N TRP A 77 14.24 -10.23 5.22
CA TRP A 77 13.55 -9.02 4.80
C TRP A 77 13.97 -8.59 3.38
N LYS A 78 15.24 -8.84 3.02
CA LYS A 78 15.90 -8.39 1.78
C LYS A 78 15.58 -9.20 0.54
N ASP A 79 14.88 -10.32 0.67
CA ASP A 79 14.43 -11.12 -0.47
C ASP A 79 12.91 -10.95 -0.71
N PRO A 80 12.43 -11.00 -1.97
CA PRO A 80 11.03 -10.79 -2.30
C PRO A 80 10.05 -11.72 -1.55
N GLN A 81 10.46 -12.96 -1.31
CA GLN A 81 9.60 -13.97 -0.70
C GLN A 81 9.52 -13.77 0.81
N GLY A 82 10.64 -13.45 1.45
CA GLY A 82 10.70 -13.13 2.86
C GLY A 82 9.96 -11.83 3.17
N LEU A 83 10.08 -10.79 2.35
CA LEU A 83 9.24 -9.58 2.47
C LEU A 83 7.75 -9.92 2.38
N ALA A 84 7.34 -10.66 1.36
CA ALA A 84 5.94 -11.06 1.20
C ALA A 84 5.45 -11.86 2.42
N PHE A 85 6.28 -12.77 2.92
CA PHE A 85 5.99 -13.56 4.11
C PHE A 85 5.81 -12.67 5.34
N TYR A 86 6.73 -11.74 5.62
CA TYR A 86 6.62 -10.81 6.76
C TYR A 86 5.37 -9.94 6.68
N LEU A 87 5.05 -9.38 5.52
CA LEU A 87 3.86 -8.55 5.35
C LEU A 87 2.58 -9.36 5.51
N MET A 88 2.57 -10.63 5.08
CA MET A 88 1.44 -11.53 5.27
C MET A 88 1.32 -12.00 6.73
N GLU A 89 2.43 -12.24 7.44
CA GLU A 89 2.44 -12.55 8.87
C GLU A 89 1.93 -11.39 9.73
N ALA A 90 2.08 -10.15 9.26
CA ALA A 90 1.55 -8.99 9.95
C ALA A 90 0.02 -8.86 9.84
N VAL A 91 -0.63 -9.51 8.86
CA VAL A 91 -2.09 -9.36 8.60
C VAL A 91 -2.95 -9.58 9.87
N PRO A 92 -2.78 -10.66 10.65
CA PRO A 92 -3.58 -10.87 11.86
C PRO A 92 -3.43 -9.77 12.93
N LEU A 93 -2.31 -9.02 12.93
CA LEU A 93 -2.08 -7.90 13.85
C LEU A 93 -2.91 -6.67 13.48
N TYR A 94 -3.15 -6.45 12.19
CA TYR A 94 -3.97 -5.32 11.69
C TYR A 94 -5.45 -5.64 11.64
N PHE A 95 -5.80 -6.92 11.47
CA PHE A 95 -7.18 -7.40 11.35
C PHE A 95 -7.55 -8.42 12.44
N PRO A 96 -7.30 -8.15 13.74
CA PRO A 96 -7.59 -9.11 14.82
C PRO A 96 -9.08 -9.41 14.96
N TYR A 97 -9.94 -8.53 14.45
CA TYR A 97 -11.40 -8.63 14.47
C TYR A 97 -12.02 -8.55 13.06
N GLY A 98 -11.23 -8.89 12.03
CA GLY A 98 -11.63 -8.81 10.63
C GLY A 98 -11.46 -7.41 10.02
N TYR A 99 -12.01 -7.24 8.80
CA TYR A 99 -11.85 -6.02 8.02
C TYR A 99 -12.48 -4.78 8.67
N THR A 100 -11.68 -3.71 8.74
CA THR A 100 -12.16 -2.32 8.86
C THR A 100 -11.37 -1.44 7.90
N VAL A 101 -11.97 -0.33 7.46
CA VAL A 101 -11.27 0.60 6.55
C VAL A 101 -10.00 1.17 7.20
N VAL A 102 -10.06 1.54 8.48
CA VAL A 102 -8.90 2.12 9.19
C VAL A 102 -7.78 1.09 9.32
N SER A 103 -8.11 -0.16 9.66
CA SER A 103 -7.12 -1.26 9.69
C SER A 103 -6.46 -1.45 8.33
N PHE A 104 -7.26 -1.43 7.25
CA PHE A 104 -6.74 -1.60 5.90
C PHE A 104 -5.83 -0.45 5.46
N LEU A 105 -6.23 0.80 5.69
CA LEU A 105 -5.40 1.96 5.39
C LEU A 105 -4.09 1.96 6.20
N SER A 106 -4.15 1.58 7.47
CA SER A 106 -2.97 1.46 8.34
C SER A 106 -2.03 0.35 7.85
N TYR A 107 -2.58 -0.79 7.45
CA TYR A 107 -1.82 -1.90 6.86
C TYR A 107 -1.13 -1.46 5.55
N CYS A 108 -1.85 -0.76 4.67
CA CYS A 108 -1.29 -0.22 3.42
C CYS A 108 -0.14 0.74 3.71
N ALA A 109 -0.27 1.64 4.69
CA ALA A 109 0.77 2.58 5.06
C ALA A 109 2.04 1.85 5.53
N VAL A 110 1.89 0.83 6.37
CA VAL A 110 3.02 0.02 6.84
C VAL A 110 3.65 -0.72 5.66
N ALA A 111 2.87 -1.44 4.87
CA ALA A 111 3.38 -2.16 3.72
C ALA A 111 4.12 -1.23 2.72
N CYS A 112 3.59 -0.03 2.46
CA CYS A 112 4.23 0.95 1.58
C CYS A 112 5.44 1.65 2.20
N SER A 113 5.48 1.79 3.53
CA SER A 113 6.65 2.34 4.21
C SER A 113 7.89 1.44 4.08
N ALA A 114 7.70 0.13 3.91
CA ALA A 114 8.78 -0.78 3.49
C ALA A 114 9.38 -0.34 2.15
N VAL A 115 8.53 0.00 1.17
CA VAL A 115 9.00 0.48 -0.15
C VAL A 115 9.83 1.74 -0.01
N VAL A 116 9.34 2.72 0.77
CA VAL A 116 10.06 3.97 1.04
C VAL A 116 11.42 3.70 1.67
N HIS A 117 11.47 2.82 2.68
CA HIS A 117 12.71 2.42 3.35
C HIS A 117 13.70 1.77 2.37
N TYR A 118 13.25 0.81 1.57
CA TYR A 118 14.08 0.13 0.59
C TYR A 118 14.67 1.07 -0.44
N TYR A 119 13.86 1.97 -0.99
CA TYR A 119 14.34 2.94 -1.98
C TYR A 119 15.29 3.99 -1.38
N SER A 120 15.21 4.21 -0.06
CA SER A 120 16.11 5.11 0.67
C SER A 120 17.45 4.47 1.03
N THR A 121 17.51 3.16 1.24
CA THR A 121 18.67 2.47 1.85
C THR A 121 19.37 1.45 0.96
N VAL A 122 18.65 0.82 0.03
CA VAL A 122 19.14 -0.22 -0.88
C VAL A 122 19.00 0.29 -2.31
N GLU A 123 20.00 0.06 -3.18
CA GLU A 123 19.94 0.51 -4.57
C GLU A 123 18.68 -0.03 -5.28
N ARG A 124 17.67 0.85 -5.44
CA ARG A 124 16.53 0.81 -6.36
C ARG A 124 16.08 -0.59 -6.76
N CYS A 125 15.50 -1.36 -5.85
CA CYS A 125 15.01 -2.68 -6.22
C CYS A 125 13.50 -2.70 -6.48
N ALA A 126 13.20 -2.46 -7.77
CA ALA A 126 11.87 -2.47 -8.40
C ALA A 126 10.97 -3.64 -7.94
N PHE A 127 11.55 -4.81 -7.72
CA PHE A 127 10.80 -5.98 -7.28
C PHE A 127 10.09 -5.81 -5.93
N ILE A 128 10.58 -4.95 -5.03
CA ILE A 128 9.96 -4.70 -3.71
C ILE A 128 8.60 -4.04 -3.90
N SER A 129 8.52 -3.06 -4.79
CA SER A 129 7.28 -2.34 -5.10
C SER A 129 6.22 -3.29 -5.62
N ASP A 130 6.60 -4.20 -6.52
CA ASP A 130 5.69 -5.23 -7.06
C ASP A 130 5.21 -6.21 -5.97
N VAL A 131 6.11 -6.63 -5.08
CA VAL A 131 5.76 -7.51 -3.95
C VAL A 131 4.74 -6.83 -3.04
N VAL A 132 5.01 -5.59 -2.63
CA VAL A 132 4.11 -4.84 -1.74
C VAL A 132 2.75 -4.60 -2.39
N ALA A 133 2.73 -4.19 -3.66
CA ALA A 133 1.48 -3.99 -4.40
C ALA A 133 0.64 -5.28 -4.47
N ASN A 134 1.29 -6.41 -4.78
CA ASN A 134 0.62 -7.71 -4.84
C ASN A 134 0.10 -8.16 -3.48
N VAL A 135 0.86 -7.94 -2.39
CA VAL A 135 0.44 -8.28 -1.04
C VAL A 135 -0.78 -7.45 -0.63
N ILE A 136 -0.76 -6.13 -0.83
CA ILE A 136 -1.91 -5.26 -0.54
C ILE A 136 -3.17 -5.74 -1.28
N GLY A 137 -3.04 -6.00 -2.59
CA GLY A 137 -4.16 -6.50 -3.39
C GLY A 137 -4.64 -7.88 -2.95
N THR A 138 -3.73 -8.77 -2.55
CA THR A 138 -4.05 -10.11 -2.03
C THR A 138 -4.81 -10.04 -0.72
N VAL A 139 -4.38 -9.20 0.22
CA VAL A 139 -5.06 -9.01 1.52
C VAL A 139 -6.47 -8.47 1.32
N LEU A 140 -6.64 -7.46 0.47
CA LEU A 140 -7.96 -6.92 0.16
C LEU A 140 -8.86 -7.96 -0.51
N THR A 141 -8.31 -8.71 -1.48
CA THR A 141 -9.02 -9.81 -2.14
C THR A 141 -9.46 -10.88 -1.13
N GLY A 142 -8.62 -11.20 -0.15
CA GLY A 142 -8.98 -12.10 0.95
C GLY A 142 -10.23 -11.64 1.69
N HIS A 143 -10.27 -10.37 2.09
CA HIS A 143 -11.45 -9.80 2.75
C HIS A 143 -12.68 -9.72 1.83
N MET A 144 -12.50 -9.53 0.52
CA MET A 144 -13.60 -9.62 -0.46
C MET A 144 -14.19 -11.02 -0.55
N LEU A 145 -13.34 -12.05 -0.59
CA LEU A 145 -13.77 -13.45 -0.67
C LEU A 145 -14.52 -13.90 0.59
N THR A 146 -14.18 -13.35 1.76
CA THR A 146 -14.92 -13.59 3.01
C THR A 146 -16.23 -12.82 3.12
N GLY A 147 -16.48 -11.84 2.24
CA GLY A 147 -17.65 -10.94 2.30
C GLY A 147 -17.46 -9.72 3.22
N GLU A 148 -16.49 -9.74 4.14
CA GLU A 148 -16.28 -8.67 5.12
C GLU A 148 -16.08 -7.29 4.49
N PHE A 149 -15.38 -7.21 3.35
CA PHE A 149 -15.19 -5.96 2.62
C PHE A 149 -16.53 -5.33 2.21
N PHE A 150 -17.42 -6.14 1.62
CA PHE A 150 -18.70 -5.68 1.11
C PHE A 150 -19.70 -5.39 2.24
N ASP A 151 -19.70 -6.20 3.29
CA ASP A 151 -20.53 -5.99 4.49
C ASP A 151 -20.18 -4.67 5.20
N ARG A 152 -18.93 -4.20 5.04
CA ARG A 152 -18.44 -2.92 5.57
C ARG A 152 -18.60 -1.77 4.58
N GLY A 153 -19.38 -1.94 3.51
CA GLY A 153 -19.71 -0.88 2.53
C GLY A 153 -18.77 -0.79 1.33
N GLY A 154 -17.83 -1.74 1.20
CA GLY A 154 -16.99 -1.94 0.04
C GLY A 154 -16.21 -0.70 -0.41
N TRP A 155 -16.05 -0.57 -1.73
CA TRP A 155 -15.24 0.47 -2.35
C TRP A 155 -15.68 1.89 -2.01
N LYS A 156 -17.00 2.13 -1.99
CA LYS A 156 -17.57 3.43 -1.64
C LYS A 156 -17.16 3.84 -0.23
N ARG A 157 -17.33 2.95 0.75
CA ARG A 157 -16.99 3.25 2.14
C ARG A 157 -15.49 3.41 2.34
N LEU A 158 -14.67 2.62 1.64
CA LEU A 158 -13.21 2.78 1.64
C LEU A 158 -12.80 4.17 1.12
N SER A 159 -13.37 4.63 0.01
CA SER A 159 -13.10 5.96 -0.54
C SER A 159 -13.50 7.08 0.43
N GLU A 160 -14.75 7.07 0.91
CA GLU A 160 -15.28 8.10 1.82
C GLU A 160 -14.47 8.21 3.12
N MET A 161 -14.13 7.07 3.71
CA MET A 161 -13.34 7.05 4.94
C MET A 161 -11.89 7.47 4.70
N SER A 162 -11.32 7.23 3.52
CA SER A 162 -9.97 7.70 3.18
C SER A 162 -9.92 9.24 3.17
N GLU A 163 -10.93 9.90 2.59
CA GLU A 163 -11.04 11.37 2.62
C GLU A 163 -11.17 11.90 4.05
N ILE A 164 -11.97 11.24 4.89
CA ILE A 164 -12.15 11.64 6.30
C ILE A 164 -10.84 11.48 7.07
N VAL A 165 -10.15 10.35 6.93
CA VAL A 165 -8.88 10.09 7.61
C VAL A 165 -7.83 11.11 7.15
N GLU A 166 -7.74 11.37 5.85
CA GLU A 166 -6.85 12.36 5.28
C GLU A 166 -7.06 13.76 5.91
N GLN A 167 -8.30 14.22 6.01
CA GLN A 167 -8.62 15.53 6.60
C GLN A 167 -8.29 15.64 8.09
N ASN A 168 -8.37 14.53 8.84
CA ASN A 168 -8.13 14.54 10.28
C ASN A 168 -6.64 14.42 10.66
N ILE A 169 -5.79 13.96 9.74
CA ILE A 169 -4.34 13.88 9.99
C ILE A 169 -3.72 15.29 10.06
N ASP A 170 -4.25 16.30 9.36
CA ASP A 170 -3.74 17.68 9.40
C ASP A 170 -4.05 18.43 10.71
N LEU A 171 -4.89 17.86 11.58
CA LEU A 171 -5.37 18.51 12.80
C LEU A 171 -4.58 18.12 14.07
N GLN A 172 -3.55 17.29 13.93
CA GLN A 172 -2.69 16.81 15.02
C GLN A 172 -1.29 17.43 14.92
#